data_AF-A0A811SP31-F1
#
_entry.id   AF-A0A811SP31-F1
#
_cell.length_a   1.000
_cell.length_b   1.000
_cell.length_c   1.000
_cell.angle_alpha   90.00
_cell.angle_beta   90.00
_cell.angle_gamma   90.00
#
_symmetry.space_group_name_H-M   'P 1'
#
loop_
_entity.id
_entity.type
_entity.pdbx_description
1 polymer ?
#
loop_
_entity_poly.entity_id
_entity_poly.type
_entity_poly.pdbx_seq_one_letter_code
_entity_poly.pdbx_strand_id
1 'polypeptide(L)'
;VDAGLSSSYAALLRALCPSNTTQTTPITTAMDPGTPNVLDNNYYKLLPRGMGLFFSDNQLRVNTQMAALVSSFAANETLWKEKFAAAMVKMGRIQVQTGTCGEVRLNCGVVNPSSYSSPASTVELGSSAPAVDEEGYAAS
;
A
#
# COMPACT_ATOMS: atom_id res chain seq x y z
N VAL A 1 -1.12 22.40 -20.21
CA VAL A 1 -0.23 21.65 -19.27
C VAL A 1 -0.72 21.97 -17.89
N ASP A 2 -0.87 20.98 -17.04
CA ASP A 2 -1.15 21.22 -15.62
C ASP A 2 -0.06 22.11 -15.01
N ALA A 3 -0.46 23.15 -14.28
CA ALA A 3 0.45 24.09 -13.60
C ALA A 3 1.20 23.43 -12.43
N GLY A 4 0.70 22.29 -11.92
CA GLY A 4 1.35 21.50 -10.87
C GLY A 4 2.62 20.77 -11.33
N LEU A 5 2.79 20.56 -12.64
CA LEU A 5 3.96 19.89 -13.22
C LEU A 5 5.05 20.88 -13.61
N SER A 6 6.31 20.50 -13.40
CA SER A 6 7.43 21.23 -13.98
C SER A 6 7.40 21.15 -15.51
N SER A 7 7.83 22.23 -16.17
CA SER A 7 7.82 22.33 -17.63
C SER A 7 8.69 21.27 -18.30
N SER A 8 9.85 20.95 -17.72
CA SER A 8 10.76 19.91 -18.22
C SER A 8 10.16 18.51 -18.07
N TYR A 9 9.54 18.20 -16.93
CA TYR A 9 8.90 16.91 -16.72
C TYR A 9 7.68 16.74 -17.63
N ALA A 10 6.86 17.78 -17.78
CA ALA A 10 5.76 17.78 -18.73
C ALA A 10 6.20 17.61 -20.19
N ALA A 11 7.36 18.16 -20.58
CA ALA A 11 7.92 17.94 -21.90
C ALA A 11 8.35 16.47 -22.10
N LEU A 12 9.03 15.89 -21.11
CA LEU A 12 9.39 14.47 -21.11
C LEU A 12 8.15 13.57 -21.23
N LEU A 13 7.13 13.79 -20.40
CA LEU A 13 5.90 13.00 -20.42
C LEU A 13 5.16 13.10 -21.76
N ARG A 14 5.14 14.26 -22.41
CA ARG A 14 4.57 14.38 -23.77
C ARG A 14 5.33 13.60 -24.83
N ALA A 15 6.66 13.51 -24.70
CA ALA A 15 7.47 12.72 -25.60
C ALA A 15 7.24 11.21 -25.42
N LEU A 16 7.00 10.78 -24.18
CA LEU A 16 6.70 9.38 -23.84
C LEU A 16 5.24 8.99 -24.16
N CYS A 17 4.30 9.91 -23.99
CA CYS A 17 2.86 9.66 -24.11
C CYS A 17 2.24 10.52 -25.24
N PRO A 18 2.14 9.99 -26.46
CA PRO A 18 1.43 10.64 -27.56
C PRO A 18 -0.02 10.98 -27.22
N SER A 19 -0.58 12.02 -27.83
CA SER A 19 -1.94 12.50 -27.50
C SER A 19 -3.08 11.52 -27.81
N ASN A 20 -2.84 10.50 -28.64
CA ASN A 20 -3.78 9.44 -28.95
C ASN A 20 -3.68 8.22 -28.01
N THR A 21 -2.90 8.32 -26.93
CA THR A 21 -2.78 7.26 -25.92
C THR A 21 -4.12 7.06 -25.21
N THR A 22 -4.58 5.81 -25.16
CA THR A 22 -5.75 5.37 -24.41
C THR A 22 -5.34 4.46 -23.26
N GLN A 23 -6.28 4.10 -22.39
CA GLN A 23 -6.01 3.17 -21.27
C GLN A 23 -5.46 1.80 -21.71
N THR A 24 -5.76 1.37 -22.94
CA THR A 24 -5.29 0.09 -23.49
C THR A 24 -4.00 0.21 -24.29
N THR A 25 -3.48 1.43 -24.48
CA THR A 25 -2.22 1.65 -25.18
C THR A 25 -1.07 1.17 -24.29
N PRO A 26 -0.16 0.30 -24.76
CA PRO A 26 0.89 -0.33 -23.94
C PRO A 26 2.07 0.61 -23.69
N ILE A 27 1.80 1.82 -23.21
CA ILE A 27 2.79 2.84 -22.86
C ILE A 27 2.67 3.08 -21.36
N THR A 28 3.78 2.90 -20.64
CA THR A 28 3.88 3.15 -19.21
C THR A 28 5.14 3.94 -18.90
N THR A 29 5.15 4.60 -17.74
CA THR A 29 6.32 5.30 -17.21
C THR A 29 6.38 5.08 -15.69
N ALA A 30 7.54 5.33 -15.11
CA ALA A 30 7.73 5.17 -13.67
C ALA A 30 6.97 6.24 -12.88
N MET A 31 6.33 5.81 -11.79
CA MET A 31 5.72 6.70 -10.80
C MET A 31 6.77 7.57 -10.08
N ASP A 32 7.93 6.98 -9.82
CA ASP A 32 9.12 7.65 -9.29
C ASP A 32 10.25 7.55 -10.35
N PRO A 33 10.48 8.61 -11.14
CA PRO A 33 11.56 8.61 -12.13
C PRO A 33 12.98 8.65 -11.55
N GLY A 34 13.16 8.90 -10.25
CA GLY A 34 14.49 8.93 -9.62
C GLY A 34 14.95 7.56 -9.14
N THR A 35 14.05 6.79 -8.53
CA THR A 35 14.34 5.45 -7.98
C THR A 35 13.21 4.46 -8.31
N PRO A 36 12.96 4.15 -9.60
CA PRO A 36 11.75 3.47 -10.06
C PRO A 36 11.50 2.08 -9.48
N ASN A 37 12.55 1.43 -8.96
CA ASN A 37 12.51 0.06 -8.44
C ASN A 37 12.86 -0.02 -6.95
N VAL A 38 12.87 1.12 -6.23
CA VAL A 38 13.22 1.18 -4.80
C VAL A 38 12.07 1.80 -4.03
N LEU A 39 11.67 1.16 -2.92
CA LEU A 39 10.71 1.72 -1.98
C LEU A 39 11.44 2.61 -0.98
N ASP A 40 11.59 3.88 -1.34
CA ASP A 40 12.23 4.92 -0.53
C ASP A 40 11.38 6.20 -0.47
N ASN A 41 11.92 7.28 0.11
CA ASN A 41 11.21 8.56 0.22
C ASN A 41 11.42 9.49 -1.00
N ASN A 42 12.05 9.02 -2.08
CA ASN A 42 12.32 9.85 -3.25
C ASN A 42 11.04 10.34 -3.92
N TYR A 43 9.96 9.55 -3.89
CA TYR A 43 8.61 9.97 -4.24
C TYR A 43 8.25 11.34 -3.62
N TYR A 44 8.49 11.52 -2.31
CA TYR A 44 8.21 12.79 -1.62
C TYR A 44 9.21 13.89 -1.96
N LYS A 45 10.47 13.57 -2.26
CA LYS A 45 11.49 14.53 -2.71
C LYS A 45 11.17 15.12 -4.09
N LEU A 46 10.46 14.36 -4.93
CA LEU A 46 10.06 14.77 -6.27
C LEU A 46 8.84 15.70 -6.30
N LEU A 47 7.91 15.57 -5.35
CA LEU A 47 6.68 16.37 -5.38
C LEU A 47 6.96 17.88 -5.41
N PRO A 48 7.79 18.48 -4.53
CA PRO A 48 8.04 19.93 -4.53
C PRO A 48 8.65 20.45 -5.84
N ARG A 49 9.25 19.56 -6.63
CA ARG A 49 9.86 19.85 -7.93
C ARG A 49 8.84 19.78 -9.07
N GLY A 50 7.55 19.58 -8.78
CA GLY A 50 6.50 19.40 -9.78
C GLY A 50 6.72 18.12 -10.60
N MET A 51 7.19 17.06 -9.95
CA MET A 51 7.51 15.78 -10.59
C MET A 51 6.62 14.62 -10.12
N GLY A 52 5.48 14.90 -9.47
CA GLY A 52 4.45 13.89 -9.25
C GLY A 52 3.80 13.50 -10.58
N LEU A 53 3.62 12.21 -10.84
CA LEU A 53 3.07 11.72 -12.11
C LEU A 53 1.57 11.99 -12.23
N PHE A 54 0.81 11.71 -11.17
CA PHE A 54 -0.63 11.94 -11.16
C PHE A 54 -0.99 13.31 -10.61
N PHE A 55 -2.18 13.77 -10.98
CA PHE A 55 -2.78 14.96 -10.38
C PHE A 55 -2.89 14.80 -8.86
N SER A 56 -3.34 13.64 -8.37
CA SER A 56 -3.45 13.34 -6.94
C SER A 56 -2.14 13.48 -6.18
N ASP A 57 -1.00 13.10 -6.81
CA ASP A 57 0.33 13.23 -6.19
C ASP A 57 0.68 14.72 -5.98
N ASN A 58 0.42 15.54 -6.99
CA ASN A 58 0.71 16.97 -6.94
C ASN A 58 -0.22 17.72 -5.96
N GLN A 59 -1.43 17.23 -5.74
CA GLN A 59 -2.36 17.80 -4.77
C GLN A 59 -1.90 17.69 -3.32
N LEU A 60 -0.98 16.76 -3.00
CA LEU A 60 -0.38 16.65 -1.66
C LEU A 60 0.40 17.91 -1.23
N ARG A 61 0.71 18.80 -2.17
CA ARG A 61 1.40 20.08 -1.91
C ARG A 61 0.48 21.29 -1.81
N VAL A 62 -0.77 21.16 -2.25
CA VAL A 62 -1.69 22.30 -2.33
C VAL A 62 -2.28 22.61 -0.95
N ASN A 63 -2.59 21.59 -0.16
CA ASN A 63 -3.01 21.76 1.22
C ASN A 63 -1.79 21.95 2.14
N THR A 64 -1.80 22.99 2.99
CA THR A 64 -0.67 23.35 3.85
C THR A 64 -0.27 22.25 4.85
N GLN A 65 -1.25 21.53 5.40
CA GLN A 65 -0.99 20.42 6.33
C GLN A 65 -0.33 19.25 5.60
N MET A 66 -0.82 18.90 4.42
CA MET A 66 -0.23 17.83 3.61
C MET A 66 1.16 18.21 3.10
N ALA A 67 1.37 19.46 2.69
CA ALA A 67 2.67 19.96 2.25
C ALA A 67 3.74 19.88 3.35
N ALA A 68 3.36 20.13 4.61
CA ALA A 68 4.24 19.95 5.76
C ALA A 68 4.64 18.48 5.95
N LEU A 69 3.68 17.55 5.80
CA LEU A 69 3.96 16.11 5.87
C LEU A 69 4.87 15.65 4.72
N VAL A 70 4.60 16.08 3.49
CA VAL A 70 5.47 15.83 2.32
C VAL A 70 6.90 16.28 2.61
N SER A 71 7.07 17.49 3.15
CA SER A 71 8.39 18.03 3.49
C SER A 71 9.09 17.18 4.57
N SER A 72 8.35 16.74 5.59
CA SER A 72 8.89 15.89 6.65
C SER A 72 9.35 14.52 6.14
N PHE A 73 8.58 13.90 5.25
CA PHE A 73 8.91 12.62 4.65
C PHE A 73 10.06 12.72 3.66
N ALA A 74 10.14 13.80 2.88
CA ALA A 74 11.25 14.06 1.98
C ALA A 74 12.58 14.25 2.74
N ALA A 75 12.53 14.90 3.91
CA ALA A 75 13.70 15.18 4.74
C ALA A 75 14.17 13.99 5.59
N ASN A 76 13.24 13.12 6.01
CA ASN A 76 13.54 12.00 6.92
C ASN A 76 12.92 10.70 6.42
N GLU A 77 13.77 9.85 5.82
CA GLU A 77 13.35 8.55 5.27
C GLU A 77 12.92 7.58 6.36
N THR A 78 13.59 7.57 7.52
CA THR A 78 13.22 6.71 8.66
C THR A 78 11.82 7.03 9.15
N LEU A 79 11.51 8.32 9.34
CA LEU A 79 10.17 8.78 9.71
C LEU A 79 9.12 8.33 8.69
N TRP A 80 9.41 8.49 7.40
CA TRP A 80 8.50 8.02 6.35
C TRP A 80 8.28 6.51 6.43
N LYS A 81 9.33 5.70 6.56
CA LYS A 81 9.23 4.23 6.67
C LYS A 81 8.38 3.81 7.87
N GLU A 82 8.60 4.42 9.03
CA GLU A 82 7.81 4.15 10.24
C GLU A 82 6.32 4.46 10.03
N LYS A 83 6.00 5.63 9.46
CA LYS A 83 4.61 6.00 9.17
C LYS A 83 3.99 5.15 8.08
N PHE A 84 4.75 4.78 7.06
CA PHE A 84 4.32 3.89 5.99
C PHE A 84 3.95 2.51 6.53
N ALA A 85 4.82 1.90 7.34
CA ALA A 85 4.55 0.60 7.96
C ALA A 85 3.27 0.63 8.82
N ALA A 86 3.14 1.65 9.68
CA ALA A 86 1.94 1.82 10.52
C ALA A 86 0.67 2.02 9.68
N ALA A 87 0.75 2.81 8.60
CA ALA A 87 -0.38 3.05 7.70
C ALA A 87 -0.80 1.78 6.95
N MET A 88 0.15 0.97 6.47
CA MET A 88 -0.13 -0.28 5.78
C MET A 88 -0.77 -1.32 6.70
N VAL A 89 -0.33 -1.43 7.96
CA VAL A 89 -0.98 -2.28 8.97
C VAL A 89 -2.41 -1.81 9.24
N LYS A 90 -2.63 -0.49 9.35
CA LYS A 90 -3.97 0.08 9.55
C LYS A 90 -4.87 -0.19 8.34
N MET A 91 -4.35 -0.02 7.12
CA MET A 91 -5.08 -0.29 5.87
C MET A 91 -5.47 -1.76 5.75
N GLY A 92 -4.59 -2.68 6.15
CA GLY A 92 -4.85 -4.13 6.13
C GLY A 92 -5.94 -4.61 7.09
N ARG A 93 -6.47 -3.73 7.95
CA ARG A 93 -7.56 -4.04 8.90
C ARG A 93 -8.92 -3.49 8.48
N ILE A 94 -9.01 -2.86 7.31
CA ILE A 94 -10.28 -2.30 6.81
C ILE A 94 -11.22 -3.46 6.45
N GLN A 95 -12.36 -3.55 7.17
CA GLN A 95 -13.48 -4.46 6.85
C GLN A 95 -13.09 -5.94 6.67
N VAL A 96 -12.13 -6.41 7.47
CA VAL A 96 -11.67 -7.80 7.41
C VAL A 96 -12.74 -8.78 7.92
N GLN A 97 -12.80 -9.96 7.30
CA GLN A 97 -13.60 -11.09 7.77
C GLN A 97 -12.82 -11.83 8.86
N THR A 98 -13.49 -12.17 9.98
CA THR A 98 -12.86 -12.79 11.15
C THR A 98 -13.73 -13.92 11.71
N GLY A 99 -13.13 -14.81 12.51
CA GLY A 99 -13.83 -15.96 13.08
C GLY A 99 -14.33 -16.90 11.99
N THR A 100 -15.63 -17.18 12.00
CA THR A 100 -16.31 -18.03 11.00
C THR A 100 -16.92 -17.22 9.85
N CYS A 101 -16.74 -15.90 9.81
CA CYS A 101 -17.13 -15.09 8.67
C CYS A 101 -16.14 -15.31 7.51
N GLY A 102 -16.65 -15.69 6.34
CA GLY A 102 -15.82 -15.96 5.15
C GLY A 102 -15.41 -17.42 5.00
N GLU A 103 -14.33 -17.65 4.25
CA GLU A 103 -13.74 -18.97 4.05
C GLU A 103 -12.22 -18.87 3.83
N VAL A 104 -11.49 -19.94 4.13
CA VAL A 104 -10.11 -20.10 3.67
C VAL A 104 -10.16 -20.76 2.29
N ARG A 105 -9.78 -20.00 1.25
CA ARG A 105 -9.83 -20.49 -0.13
C ARG A 105 -8.71 -21.48 -0.41
N LEU A 106 -9.06 -22.60 -1.05
CA LEU A 106 -8.08 -23.56 -1.57
C LEU A 106 -7.39 -23.06 -2.84
N ASN A 107 -8.06 -22.18 -3.58
CA ASN A 107 -7.55 -21.50 -4.76
C ASN A 107 -8.01 -20.04 -4.74
N CYS A 108 -7.08 -19.07 -4.74
CA CYS A 108 -7.43 -17.66 -4.64
C CYS A 108 -8.28 -17.14 -5.82
N GLY A 109 -8.22 -17.78 -6.99
CA GLY A 109 -8.92 -17.39 -8.20
C GLY A 109 -10.39 -17.82 -8.27
N VAL A 110 -10.89 -18.62 -7.32
CA VAL A 110 -12.27 -19.11 -7.31
C VAL A 110 -12.78 -19.28 -5.88
N VAL A 111 -14.10 -19.10 -5.67
CA VAL A 111 -14.77 -19.38 -4.39
C VAL A 111 -14.87 -20.89 -4.20
N ASN A 112 -14.76 -21.40 -2.96
CA ASN A 112 -14.92 -22.83 -2.75
C ASN A 112 -16.35 -23.27 -3.15
N PRO A 113 -16.52 -24.48 -3.70
CA PRO A 113 -17.84 -24.97 -4.09
C PRO A 113 -18.74 -25.15 -2.86
N SER A 114 -20.02 -24.82 -3.04
CA SER A 114 -21.05 -24.86 -1.98
C SER A 114 -21.31 -26.24 -1.40
N SER A 115 -20.81 -27.32 -2.00
CA SER A 115 -20.92 -28.68 -1.45
C SER A 115 -20.12 -28.89 -0.16
N TYR A 116 -19.22 -27.96 0.21
CA TYR A 116 -18.57 -27.93 1.52
C TYR A 116 -19.41 -27.24 2.62
N SER A 117 -20.64 -26.78 2.33
CA SER A 117 -21.54 -26.19 3.32
C SER A 117 -22.32 -27.21 4.17
N SER A 118 -21.93 -28.48 4.18
CA SER A 118 -22.48 -29.44 5.13
C SER A 118 -21.75 -29.30 6.47
N PRO A 119 -22.45 -29.19 7.61
CA PRO A 119 -21.83 -28.84 8.88
C PRO A 119 -20.92 -29.99 9.36
N ALA A 120 -19.80 -29.62 9.96
CA ALA A 120 -18.81 -30.48 10.62
C ALA A 120 -17.82 -31.23 9.71
N SER A 121 -16.77 -30.54 9.28
CA SER A 121 -15.43 -31.07 9.50
C SER A 121 -14.84 -30.32 10.69
N THR A 122 -15.20 -30.76 11.89
CA THR A 122 -14.44 -30.44 13.09
C THR A 122 -13.04 -31.02 12.91
N VAL A 123 -12.06 -30.16 12.63
CA VAL A 123 -10.69 -30.48 13.01
C VAL A 123 -10.71 -30.42 14.54
N GLU A 124 -10.72 -31.59 15.19
CA GLU A 124 -10.44 -31.67 16.62
C GLU A 124 -9.04 -31.11 16.86
N LEU A 125 -8.97 -29.86 17.30
CA LEU A 125 -7.77 -29.33 17.94
C LEU A 125 -7.69 -30.04 19.29
N GLY A 126 -6.91 -31.12 19.35
CA GLY A 126 -6.63 -31.85 20.57
C GLY A 126 -6.24 -30.89 21.68
N SER A 127 -7.13 -30.75 22.66
CA SER A 127 -6.89 -30.01 23.89
C SER A 127 -5.84 -30.73 24.71
N SER A 128 -4.62 -30.22 24.71
CA SER A 128 -3.69 -30.40 25.82
C SER A 128 -2.87 -29.12 26.03
N ALA A 129 -3.55 -28.06 26.45
CA ALA A 129 -2.89 -26.98 27.17
C ALA A 129 -2.96 -27.34 28.67
N PRO A 130 -1.82 -27.51 29.37
CA PRO A 130 -1.85 -27.66 30.82
C PRO A 130 -2.33 -26.37 31.46
N ALA A 131 -3.05 -26.50 32.58
CA ALA A 131 -3.44 -25.37 33.42
C ALA A 131 -2.19 -24.60 33.85
N VAL A 132 -2.25 -23.27 33.72
CA VAL A 132 -1.19 -22.37 34.19
C VAL A 132 -1.70 -21.76 35.48
N ASP A 133 -1.02 -22.09 36.57
CA ASP A 133 -1.32 -21.60 37.92
C ASP A 133 -0.79 -20.17 38.07
N GLU A 134 -1.44 -19.38 38.93
CA GLU A 134 -1.28 -17.93 39.07
C GLU A 134 0.02 -17.47 39.77
N GLU A 135 1.14 -18.19 39.63
CA GLU A 135 2.46 -17.69 40.05
C GLU A 135 3.53 -18.02 39.00
N GLY A 136 3.97 -16.98 38.29
CA GLY A 136 4.93 -17.09 37.21
C GLY A 136 6.34 -17.44 37.67
N TYR A 137 6.90 -18.53 37.12
CA TYR A 137 8.28 -18.63 36.64
C TYR A 137 8.45 -19.97 35.89
N ALA A 138 9.03 -19.97 34.68
CA ALA A 138 9.45 -21.19 34.01
C ALA A 138 10.96 -21.39 34.20
N ALA A 139 11.35 -22.50 34.82
CA ALA A 139 12.73 -22.97 34.91
C ALA A 139 12.98 -24.10 33.91
N SER A 140 14.14 -24.00 33.25
CA SER A 140 14.92 -24.94 32.40
C SER A 140 14.20 -26.01 31.60
#